data_AF-A0A914XZS6-F1
#
_entry.id   AF-A0A914XZS6-F1
#
_cell.length_a   1.000
_cell.length_b   1.000
_cell.length_c   1.000
_cell.angle_alpha   90.00
_cell.angle_beta   90.00
_cell.angle_gamma   90.00
#
_symmetry.space_group_name_H-M   'P 1'
#
loop_
_entity.id
_entity.type
_entity.pdbx_description
1 polymer ?
#
loop_
_entity_poly.entity_id
_entity_poly.type
_entity_poly.pdbx_seq_one_letter_code
_entity_poly.pdbx_strand_id
1 'polypeptide(L)'
;MSPYAYIPFGVWYLLIFVIGLVGNITVIHVTLKNRSLQSVQNIFIMNLAASDIVVCLLSLPITPVTNVFKNWYFGSLLCRLIPWIQGISIFICTFSLGAIAVDRAFVGCFAQNTGQLSYSTRDKEKQRLLNRTRRTTAILACMVIIFGLTWLPHNIVSLLIEYDEAEGHIFYIFGKEELNITYLINLFTHGFAMTNNVSNPLLYAWLNPTFRELLVKTFFKKRAKLAKQR
;
A
#
# COMPACT_ATOMS: atom_id res chain seq x y z
N MET A 1 13.80 -20.36 15.61
CA MET A 1 12.43 -20.03 16.08
C MET A 1 11.63 -21.31 16.24
N SER A 2 10.76 -21.40 17.24
CA SER A 2 9.89 -22.57 17.42
C SER A 2 8.84 -22.65 16.31
N PRO A 3 8.29 -23.85 16.01
CA PRO A 3 7.28 -24.01 14.97
C PRO A 3 6.04 -23.14 15.11
N TYR A 4 5.64 -22.92 16.36
CA TYR A 4 4.49 -22.12 16.73
C TYR A 4 4.65 -20.63 16.39
N ALA A 5 5.88 -20.14 16.22
CA ALA A 5 6.12 -18.75 15.84
C ALA A 5 6.07 -18.56 14.33
N TYR A 6 6.62 -19.45 13.49
CA TYR A 6 6.67 -19.21 12.05
C TYR A 6 5.32 -19.39 11.34
N ILE A 7 4.46 -20.29 11.82
CA ILE A 7 3.14 -20.57 11.23
C ILE A 7 2.25 -19.31 11.18
N PRO A 8 2.01 -18.58 12.29
CA PRO A 8 1.17 -17.39 12.26
C PRO A 8 1.75 -16.28 11.37
N PHE A 9 3.07 -16.09 11.34
CA PHE A 9 3.69 -15.14 10.40
C PHE A 9 3.48 -15.59 8.95
N GLY A 10 3.71 -16.87 8.63
CA GLY A 10 3.48 -17.41 7.28
C GLY A 10 2.04 -17.19 6.81
N VAL A 11 1.06 -17.44 7.68
CA VAL A 11 -0.36 -17.17 7.38
C VAL A 11 -0.60 -15.68 7.17
N TRP A 12 -0.05 -14.80 8.02
CA TRP A 12 -0.22 -13.36 7.88
C TRP A 12 0.36 -12.83 6.56
N TYR A 13 1.59 -13.22 6.21
CA TYR A 13 2.23 -12.86 4.94
C TYR A 13 1.47 -13.40 3.73
N LEU A 14 0.95 -14.63 3.81
CA LEU A 14 0.13 -15.22 2.74
C LEU A 14 -1.18 -14.43 2.53
N LEU A 15 -1.84 -14.01 3.61
CA LEU A 15 -3.04 -13.19 3.53
C LEU A 15 -2.74 -11.84 2.89
N ILE A 16 -1.66 -11.16 3.30
CA ILE A 16 -1.22 -9.89 2.68
C ILE A 16 -0.95 -10.10 1.19
N PHE A 17 -0.25 -11.18 0.82
CA PHE A 17 0.08 -11.50 -0.56
C PHE A 17 -1.17 -11.70 -1.42
N VAL A 18 -2.10 -12.55 -0.99
CA VAL A 18 -3.31 -12.86 -1.76
C VAL A 18 -4.20 -11.62 -1.89
N ILE A 19 -4.46 -10.92 -0.79
CA ILE A 19 -5.35 -9.75 -0.80
C ILE A 19 -4.72 -8.60 -1.59
N GLY A 20 -3.42 -8.35 -1.39
CA GLY A 20 -2.67 -7.31 -2.08
C GLY A 20 -2.62 -7.55 -3.59
N LEU A 21 -2.29 -8.77 -4.02
CA LEU A 21 -2.20 -9.10 -5.43
C LEU A 21 -3.56 -9.00 -6.13
N VAL A 22 -4.60 -9.64 -5.57
CA VAL A 22 -5.94 -9.63 -6.15
C VAL A 22 -6.52 -8.21 -6.18
N GLY A 23 -6.35 -7.45 -5.08
CA GLY A 23 -6.84 -6.08 -4.97
C GLY A 23 -6.21 -5.16 -6.01
N ASN A 24 -4.88 -5.11 -6.07
CA ASN A 24 -4.17 -4.22 -6.98
C ASN A 24 -4.39 -4.59 -8.46
N ILE A 25 -4.40 -5.88 -8.81
CA ILE A 25 -4.75 -6.31 -10.18
C ILE A 25 -6.17 -5.87 -10.56
N THR A 26 -7.12 -5.99 -9.62
CA THR A 26 -8.51 -5.59 -9.85
C THR A 26 -8.64 -4.09 -10.09
N VAL A 27 -7.91 -3.27 -9.32
CA VAL A 27 -7.84 -1.81 -9.51
C VAL A 27 -7.37 -1.46 -10.92
N ILE A 28 -6.26 -2.04 -11.37
CA ILE A 28 -5.72 -1.82 -12.71
C ILE A 28 -6.72 -2.29 -13.77
N HIS A 29 -7.23 -3.51 -13.66
CA HIS A 29 -8.14 -4.10 -14.64
C HIS A 29 -9.42 -3.27 -14.85
N VAL A 30 -10.09 -2.88 -13.76
CA VAL A 30 -11.34 -2.12 -13.83
C VAL A 30 -11.09 -0.70 -14.34
N THR A 31 -9.97 -0.07 -13.95
CA THR A 31 -9.64 1.29 -14.39
C THR A 31 -9.28 1.34 -15.88
N LEU A 32 -8.50 0.37 -16.39
CA LEU A 32 -8.16 0.28 -17.81
C LEU A 32 -9.40 0.01 -18.68
N LYS A 33 -10.31 -0.83 -18.19
CA LYS A 33 -11.52 -1.23 -18.93
C LYS A 33 -12.55 -0.10 -19.07
N ASN A 34 -12.59 0.84 -18.13
CA ASN A 34 -13.62 1.87 -18.08
C ASN A 34 -13.02 3.26 -18.26
N ARG A 35 -13.25 3.86 -19.45
CA ARG A 35 -12.82 5.23 -19.80
C ARG A 35 -13.28 6.28 -18.78
N SER A 36 -14.44 6.08 -18.14
CA SER A 36 -14.95 6.98 -17.09
C SER A 36 -14.08 7.03 -15.83
N LEU A 37 -13.18 6.06 -15.63
CA LEU A 37 -12.21 6.04 -14.54
C LEU A 37 -10.82 6.52 -14.99
N GLN A 38 -10.60 6.94 -16.23
CA GLN A 38 -9.27 7.35 -16.72
C GLN A 38 -8.98 8.83 -16.45
N SER A 39 -9.17 9.28 -15.21
CA SER A 39 -8.75 10.61 -14.76
C SER A 39 -7.29 10.60 -14.29
N VAL A 40 -6.66 11.77 -14.23
CA VAL A 40 -5.26 11.94 -13.76
C VAL A 40 -5.04 11.26 -12.40
N GLN A 41 -5.94 11.49 -11.44
CA GLN A 41 -5.89 10.86 -10.11
C GLN A 41 -5.90 9.33 -10.18
N ASN A 42 -6.75 8.76 -11.02
CA ASN A 42 -6.86 7.31 -11.16
C ASN A 42 -5.66 6.69 -11.89
N ILE A 43 -4.97 7.45 -12.75
CA ILE A 43 -3.69 7.03 -13.35
C ILE A 43 -2.60 6.92 -12.27
N PHE A 44 -2.52 7.88 -11.35
CA PHE A 44 -1.61 7.77 -10.20
C PHE A 44 -1.93 6.56 -9.32
N ILE A 45 -3.21 6.25 -9.12
CA ILE A 45 -3.65 5.06 -8.38
C ILE A 45 -3.30 3.76 -9.11
N MET A 46 -3.38 3.73 -10.44
CA MET A 46 -2.91 2.57 -11.22
C MET A 46 -1.39 2.40 -11.12
N ASN A 47 -0.63 3.49 -11.13
CA ASN A 47 0.82 3.45 -10.96
C ASN A 47 1.21 2.92 -9.58
N LEU A 48 0.52 3.38 -8.54
CA LEU A 48 0.63 2.87 -7.17
C LEU A 48 0.33 1.36 -7.12
N ALA A 49 -0.79 0.92 -7.71
CA ALA A 49 -1.17 -0.49 -7.74
C ALA A 49 -0.15 -1.37 -8.49
N ALA A 50 0.45 -0.85 -9.57
CA ALA A 50 1.50 -1.57 -10.31
C ALA A 50 2.76 -1.75 -9.45
N SER A 51 3.17 -0.70 -8.73
CA SER A 51 4.29 -0.76 -7.79
C SER A 51 4.05 -1.78 -6.68
N ASP A 52 2.87 -1.75 -6.06
CA ASP A 52 2.50 -2.68 -4.98
C ASP A 52 2.50 -4.15 -5.47
N ILE A 53 2.10 -4.42 -6.71
CA ILE A 53 2.18 -5.77 -7.30
C ILE A 53 3.63 -6.25 -7.38
N VAL A 54 4.56 -5.40 -7.83
CA VAL A 54 5.98 -5.75 -7.92
C VAL A 54 6.54 -6.07 -6.53
N VAL A 55 6.22 -5.24 -5.53
CA VAL A 55 6.60 -5.49 -4.13
C VAL A 55 5.96 -6.78 -3.59
N CYS A 56 4.69 -7.03 -3.89
CA CYS A 56 4.02 -8.27 -3.47
C CYS A 56 4.69 -9.52 -4.07
N LEU A 57 5.08 -9.49 -5.34
CA LEU A 57 5.66 -10.65 -6.02
C LEU A 57 7.09 -10.95 -5.56
N LEU A 58 7.86 -9.94 -5.16
CA LEU A 58 9.27 -10.09 -4.84
C LEU A 58 9.51 -10.07 -3.33
N SER A 59 9.04 -9.03 -2.65
CA SER A 59 9.36 -8.80 -1.24
C SER A 59 8.59 -9.71 -0.28
N LEU A 60 7.30 -9.98 -0.52
CA LEU A 60 6.48 -10.79 0.38
C LEU A 60 6.90 -12.27 0.46
N PRO A 61 7.34 -12.94 -0.63
CA PRO A 61 7.83 -14.31 -0.52
C PRO A 61 9.30 -14.38 -0.10
N ILE A 62 10.16 -13.43 -0.51
CA ILE A 62 11.60 -13.54 -0.30
C ILE A 62 12.01 -13.07 1.11
N THR A 63 11.56 -11.89 1.54
CA THR A 63 12.03 -11.27 2.79
C THR A 63 11.66 -12.07 4.05
N PRO A 64 10.48 -12.71 4.17
CA PRO A 64 10.18 -13.57 5.31
C PRO A 64 11.03 -14.84 5.33
N VAL A 65 11.31 -15.43 4.18
CA VAL A 65 12.16 -16.63 4.06
C VAL A 65 13.57 -16.32 4.54
N THR A 66 14.15 -15.19 4.10
CA THR A 66 15.49 -14.79 4.52
C THR A 66 15.56 -14.47 6.02
N ASN A 67 14.52 -13.84 6.58
CA ASN A 67 14.44 -13.57 8.02
C ASN A 67 14.22 -14.83 8.88
N VAL A 68 13.48 -15.83 8.38
CA VAL A 68 13.23 -17.09 9.12
C VAL A 68 14.44 -18.01 9.09
N PHE A 69 15.03 -18.20 7.91
CA PHE A 69 16.18 -19.09 7.74
C PHE A 69 17.53 -18.42 8.01
N LYS A 70 17.52 -17.09 8.24
CA LYS A 70 18.69 -16.24 8.52
C LYS A 70 19.81 -16.41 7.49
N ASN A 71 19.43 -16.74 6.26
CA ASN A 71 20.33 -17.07 5.17
C ASN A 71 19.73 -16.57 3.86
N TRP A 72 20.60 -16.14 2.96
CA TRP A 72 20.22 -15.66 1.65
C TRP A 72 20.34 -16.78 0.60
N TYR A 73 19.21 -17.15 -0.02
CA TYR A 73 19.14 -18.24 -1.00
C TYR A 73 18.89 -17.77 -2.44
N PHE A 74 18.55 -16.49 -2.65
CA PHE A 74 17.97 -16.00 -3.91
C PHE A 74 19.00 -15.35 -4.87
N GLY A 75 20.29 -15.61 -4.67
CA GLY A 75 21.38 -15.11 -5.52
C GLY A 75 21.68 -13.60 -5.37
N SER A 76 22.83 -13.16 -5.85
CA SER A 76 23.33 -11.79 -5.64
C SER A 76 22.50 -10.69 -6.31
N LEU A 77 21.85 -11.01 -7.44
CA LEU A 77 21.01 -10.07 -8.17
C LEU A 77 19.80 -9.63 -7.33
N LEU A 78 19.03 -10.60 -6.82
CA LEU A 78 17.84 -10.30 -6.00
C LEU A 78 18.24 -9.65 -4.66
N CYS A 79 19.43 -9.96 -4.13
CA CYS A 79 19.95 -9.35 -2.91
C CYS A 79 20.08 -7.84 -3.04
N ARG A 80 20.51 -7.37 -4.22
CA ARG A 80 20.61 -5.94 -4.52
C ARG A 80 19.27 -5.38 -4.95
N LEU A 81 18.51 -6.08 -5.78
CA LEU A 81 17.27 -5.55 -6.35
C LEU A 81 16.15 -5.34 -5.34
N ILE A 82 15.99 -6.19 -4.33
CA ILE A 82 14.86 -6.10 -3.39
C ILE A 82 14.85 -4.75 -2.64
N PRO A 83 15.95 -4.30 -2.01
CA PRO A 83 16.01 -2.97 -1.39
C PRO A 83 15.70 -1.84 -2.38
N TRP A 84 16.23 -1.88 -3.61
CA TRP A 84 15.95 -0.89 -4.65
C TRP A 84 14.46 -0.84 -5.00
N ILE A 85 13.83 -2.00 -5.19
CA ILE A 85 12.42 -2.11 -5.54
C ILE A 85 11.52 -1.59 -4.40
N GLN A 86 11.84 -1.92 -3.15
CA GLN A 86 11.14 -1.39 -1.99
C GLN A 86 11.29 0.15 -1.92
N GLY A 87 12.50 0.68 -2.09
CA GLY A 87 12.77 2.12 -2.08
C GLY A 87 12.03 2.88 -3.19
N ILE A 88 12.06 2.37 -4.42
CA ILE A 88 11.32 2.94 -5.56
C ILE A 88 9.82 2.90 -5.28
N SER A 89 9.32 1.80 -4.71
CA SER A 89 7.90 1.71 -4.35
C SER A 89 7.51 2.76 -3.33
N ILE A 90 8.32 2.97 -2.29
CA ILE A 90 8.08 4.03 -1.29
C ILE A 90 8.02 5.41 -1.94
N PHE A 91 8.94 5.67 -2.87
CA PHE A 91 8.96 6.93 -3.61
C PHE A 91 7.69 7.11 -4.46
N ILE A 92 7.30 6.08 -5.23
CA ILE A 92 6.07 6.10 -6.04
C ILE A 92 4.83 6.30 -5.16
N CYS A 93 4.75 5.60 -4.02
CA CYS A 93 3.67 5.75 -3.05
C CYS A 93 3.56 7.19 -2.55
N THR A 94 4.67 7.76 -2.07
CA THR A 94 4.71 9.10 -1.50
C THR A 94 4.34 10.16 -2.54
N PHE A 95 4.89 10.05 -3.75
CA PHE A 95 4.60 10.98 -4.83
C PHE A 95 3.14 10.89 -5.30
N SER A 96 2.61 9.67 -5.48
CA SER A 96 1.23 9.45 -5.93
C SER A 96 0.22 9.96 -4.91
N LEU A 97 0.42 9.68 -3.62
CA LEU A 97 -0.45 10.18 -2.54
C LEU A 97 -0.35 11.70 -2.42
N GLY A 98 0.85 12.27 -2.53
CA GLY A 98 1.07 13.72 -2.54
C GLY A 98 0.34 14.40 -3.68
N ALA A 99 0.46 13.88 -4.90
CA ALA A 99 -0.23 14.40 -6.07
C ALA A 99 -1.77 14.35 -5.91
N ILE A 100 -2.31 13.26 -5.38
CA ILE A 100 -3.75 13.13 -5.11
C ILE A 100 -4.18 14.14 -4.03
N ALA A 101 -3.39 14.33 -2.98
CA ALA A 101 -3.68 15.29 -1.92
C ALA A 101 -3.69 16.73 -2.44
N VAL A 102 -2.69 17.11 -3.27
CA VAL A 102 -2.60 18.44 -3.89
C VAL A 102 -3.77 18.67 -4.83
N ASP A 103 -4.10 17.72 -5.70
CA ASP A 103 -5.23 17.83 -6.62
C ASP A 103 -6.55 18.06 -5.85
N ARG A 104 -6.79 17.30 -4.77
CA ARG A 104 -7.98 17.47 -3.92
C ARG A 104 -8.02 18.81 -3.21
N ALA A 105 -6.86 19.29 -2.74
CA ALA A 105 -6.74 20.61 -2.12
C ALA A 105 -7.02 21.71 -3.15
N PHE A 106 -6.47 21.60 -4.36
CA PHE A 106 -6.65 22.58 -5.43
C PHE A 106 -8.13 22.66 -5.87
N VAL A 107 -8.78 21.52 -6.12
CA VAL A 107 -10.22 21.50 -6.44
C VAL A 107 -11.06 22.10 -5.30
N GLY A 108 -10.69 21.82 -4.04
CA GLY A 108 -11.33 22.41 -2.86
C GLY A 108 -11.21 23.93 -2.80
N CYS A 109 -10.00 24.47 -2.97
CA CYS A 109 -9.74 25.90 -2.97
C CYS A 109 -10.36 26.61 -4.18
N PHE A 110 -10.28 26.01 -5.37
CA PHE A 110 -10.88 26.56 -6.58
C PHE A 110 -12.40 26.69 -6.44
N ALA A 111 -13.07 25.66 -5.89
CA ALA A 111 -14.51 25.68 -5.60
C ALA A 111 -14.90 26.74 -4.55
N GLN A 112 -13.97 27.18 -3.70
CA GLN A 112 -14.18 28.31 -2.78
C GLN A 112 -14.00 29.66 -3.49
N ASN A 113 -13.05 29.78 -4.41
CA ASN A 113 -12.71 31.02 -5.11
C ASN A 113 -13.66 31.38 -6.28
N THR A 114 -14.26 30.39 -6.97
CA THR A 114 -15.18 30.62 -8.11
C THR A 114 -16.59 31.01 -7.66
N GLY A 115 -16.71 32.04 -6.82
CA GLY A 115 -18.02 32.57 -6.41
C GLY A 115 -18.87 33.06 -7.59
N GLN A 116 -19.68 32.17 -8.18
CA GLN A 116 -20.90 32.45 -8.97
C GLN A 116 -21.61 31.14 -9.36
N LEU A 117 -22.56 30.67 -8.53
CA LEU A 117 -23.80 30.02 -8.98
C LEU A 117 -24.81 29.96 -7.80
N SER A 118 -25.76 30.90 -7.80
CA SER A 118 -27.05 31.05 -7.07
C SER A 118 -27.23 30.60 -5.59
N TYR A 119 -27.91 31.48 -4.85
CA TYR A 119 -27.67 31.89 -3.45
C TYR A 119 -28.59 31.28 -2.36
N SER A 120 -29.26 30.14 -2.51
CA SER A 120 -30.15 29.71 -1.39
C SER A 120 -30.36 28.21 -1.18
N THR A 121 -30.53 27.42 -2.24
CA THR A 121 -30.75 25.96 -2.11
C THR A 121 -29.45 25.15 -2.10
N ARG A 122 -28.33 25.79 -2.50
CA ARG A 122 -27.02 25.18 -2.73
C ARG A 122 -26.06 25.23 -1.54
N ASP A 123 -26.31 26.00 -0.48
CA ASP A 123 -25.38 26.09 0.65
C ASP A 123 -25.22 24.74 1.36
N LYS A 124 -26.32 23.99 1.54
CA LYS A 124 -26.25 22.63 2.08
C LYS A 124 -25.45 21.69 1.16
N GLU A 125 -25.56 21.83 -0.15
CA GLU A 125 -24.88 20.95 -1.12
C GLU A 125 -23.39 21.33 -1.29
N LYS A 126 -23.07 22.62 -1.34
CA LYS A 126 -21.73 23.19 -1.30
C LYS A 126 -21.00 22.80 -0.02
N GLN A 127 -21.68 22.89 1.13
CA GLN A 127 -21.11 22.52 2.43
C GLN A 127 -20.97 20.99 2.57
N ARG A 128 -21.85 20.20 1.94
CA ARG A 128 -21.66 18.74 1.78
C ARG A 128 -20.46 18.41 0.90
N LEU A 129 -20.27 19.12 -0.21
CA LEU A 129 -19.12 18.93 -1.12
C LEU A 129 -17.82 19.33 -0.42
N LEU A 130 -17.76 20.49 0.23
CA LEU A 130 -16.60 20.94 1.00
C LEU A 130 -16.28 20.02 2.18
N ASN A 131 -17.30 19.56 2.93
CA ASN A 131 -17.08 18.59 4.00
C ASN A 131 -16.62 17.22 3.47
N ARG A 132 -17.13 16.78 2.30
CA ARG A 132 -16.63 15.56 1.62
C ARG A 132 -15.19 15.73 1.18
N THR A 133 -14.83 16.88 0.58
CA THR A 133 -13.46 17.18 0.16
C THR A 133 -12.53 17.27 1.38
N ARG A 134 -12.87 18.03 2.42
CA ARG A 134 -12.09 18.14 3.66
C ARG A 134 -11.88 16.79 4.34
N ARG A 135 -12.92 15.96 4.43
CA ARG A 135 -12.83 14.59 4.97
C ARG A 135 -11.91 13.72 4.11
N THR A 136 -12.03 13.80 2.79
CA THR A 136 -11.20 13.03 1.85
C THR A 136 -9.74 13.45 1.94
N THR A 137 -9.45 14.75 1.94
CA THR A 137 -8.09 15.29 2.10
C THR A 137 -7.50 14.92 3.46
N ALA A 138 -8.30 14.98 4.55
CA ALA A 138 -7.86 14.55 5.87
C ALA A 138 -7.53 13.04 5.90
N ILE A 139 -8.36 12.20 5.28
CA ILE A 139 -8.11 10.76 5.15
C ILE A 139 -6.80 10.51 4.38
N LEU A 140 -6.61 11.17 3.24
CA LEU A 140 -5.38 11.04 2.44
C LEU A 140 -4.13 11.52 3.21
N ALA A 141 -4.24 12.61 3.97
CA ALA A 141 -3.15 13.08 4.82
C ALA A 141 -2.83 12.09 5.95
N CYS A 142 -3.85 11.52 6.60
CA CYS A 142 -3.68 10.44 7.57
C CYS A 142 -3.01 9.22 6.95
N MET A 143 -3.30 8.88 5.69
CA MET A 143 -2.61 7.79 4.99
C MET A 143 -1.13 8.07 4.76
N VAL A 144 -0.76 9.29 4.38
CA VAL A 144 0.66 9.66 4.24
C VAL A 144 1.38 9.54 5.59
N ILE A 145 0.74 9.96 6.68
CA ILE A 145 1.29 9.84 8.04
C ILE A 145 1.42 8.37 8.44
N ILE A 146 0.36 7.56 8.26
CA ILE A 146 0.38 6.12 8.56
C ILE A 146 1.42 5.40 7.71
N PHE A 147 1.55 5.76 6.44
CA PHE A 147 2.59 5.24 5.55
C PHE A 147 3.99 5.56 6.10
N GLY A 148 4.26 6.81 6.49
CA GLY A 148 5.51 7.18 7.14
C GLY A 148 5.75 6.40 8.44
N LEU A 149 4.76 6.31 9.31
CA LEU A 149 4.86 5.63 10.61
C LEU A 149 4.99 4.11 10.52
N THR A 150 4.42 3.49 9.48
CA THR A 150 4.48 2.02 9.26
C THR A 150 5.82 1.61 8.65
N TRP A 151 6.39 2.45 7.78
CA TRP A 151 7.66 2.17 7.10
C TRP A 151 8.88 2.60 7.92
N LEU A 152 8.77 3.64 8.75
CA LEU A 152 9.90 4.15 9.52
C LEU A 152 10.53 3.11 10.47
N PRO A 153 9.77 2.34 11.27
CA PRO A 153 10.34 1.31 12.15
C PRO A 153 11.06 0.21 11.37
N HIS A 154 10.55 -0.18 10.20
CA HIS A 154 11.18 -1.18 9.36
C HIS A 154 12.49 -0.68 8.76
N ASN A 155 12.54 0.56 8.27
CA ASN A 155 13.77 1.16 7.74
C ASN A 155 14.82 1.35 8.84
N ILE A 156 14.41 1.80 10.05
CA ILE A 156 15.32 1.93 11.20
C ILE A 156 15.90 0.56 11.58
N VAL A 157 15.07 -0.46 11.73
CA VAL A 157 15.53 -1.82 12.08
C VAL A 157 16.44 -2.40 10.98
N SER A 158 16.10 -2.19 9.71
CA SER A 158 16.92 -2.66 8.59
C SER A 158 18.28 -1.97 8.55
N LEU A 159 18.32 -0.64 8.74
CA LEU A 159 19.56 0.13 8.82
C LEU A 159 20.41 -0.27 10.03
N LEU A 160 19.79 -0.54 11.17
CA LEU A 160 20.50 -1.01 12.37
C LEU A 160 21.14 -2.38 12.15
N ILE A 161 20.47 -3.29 11.43
CA ILE A 161 21.03 -4.60 11.06
C ILE A 161 22.19 -4.44 10.07
N GLU A 162 22.03 -3.61 9.04
CA GLU A 162 23.04 -3.40 7.99
C GLU A 162 24.29 -2.68 8.53
N TYR A 163 24.13 -1.72 9.44
CA TYR A 163 25.24 -1.02 10.09
C TYR A 163 26.01 -1.91 11.09
N ASP A 164 25.32 -2.83 11.78
CA ASP A 164 25.93 -3.78 12.72
C ASP A 164 26.79 -4.84 12.00
N GLU A 165 26.41 -5.26 10.77
CA GLU A 165 27.26 -6.14 9.94
C GLU A 165 28.53 -5.44 9.42
N ALA A 166 28.50 -4.12 9.21
CA ALA A 166 29.62 -3.36 8.64
C ALA A 166 30.73 -3.02 9.64
N GLU A 167 30.41 -2.87 10.94
CA GLU A 167 31.39 -2.50 11.99
C GLU A 167 31.80 -3.66 12.92
N GLY A 168 31.24 -4.86 12.73
CA GLY A 168 31.74 -6.09 13.33
C GLY A 168 31.50 -6.28 14.84
N HIS A 169 31.20 -5.27 15.66
CA HIS A 169 30.88 -5.45 17.09
C HIS A 169 30.23 -4.21 17.74
N ILE A 170 28.89 -4.06 17.79
CA ILE A 170 28.26 -3.11 18.76
C ILE A 170 27.00 -3.65 19.49
N PHE A 171 26.41 -4.80 19.18
CA PHE A 171 25.41 -5.43 20.09
C PHE A 171 25.94 -6.60 20.94
N TYR A 172 27.18 -6.49 21.43
CA TYR A 172 27.70 -7.26 22.57
C TYR A 172 27.22 -6.72 23.94
N ILE A 173 26.09 -5.99 23.99
CA ILE A 173 25.49 -5.49 25.25
C ILE A 173 24.31 -6.35 25.71
N PHE A 174 23.70 -7.15 24.83
CA PHE A 174 22.83 -8.26 25.25
C PHE A 174 23.56 -9.56 24.98
N GLY A 175 23.88 -10.25 26.06
CA GLY A 175 24.88 -11.31 26.13
C GLY A 175 24.72 -12.43 25.11
N LYS A 176 25.81 -13.18 24.99
CA LYS A 176 25.98 -14.44 24.27
C LYS A 176 24.84 -15.44 24.56
N GLU A 177 23.68 -15.29 23.90
CA GLU A 177 22.65 -16.32 23.64
C GLU A 177 21.40 -15.85 22.83
N GLU A 178 21.15 -14.56 22.53
CA GLU A 178 19.81 -14.08 22.14
C GLU A 178 19.55 -13.61 20.68
N LEU A 179 20.12 -14.25 19.65
CA LEU A 179 19.97 -13.80 18.24
C LEU A 179 18.61 -14.15 17.56
N ASN A 180 17.48 -14.16 18.27
CA ASN A 180 16.13 -14.40 17.70
C ASN A 180 15.21 -13.16 17.72
N ILE A 181 15.46 -12.19 18.60
CA ILE A 181 14.52 -11.08 18.84
C ILE A 181 14.62 -10.03 17.72
N THR A 182 15.81 -9.66 17.27
CA THR A 182 16.00 -8.66 16.20
C THR A 182 15.36 -9.08 14.87
N TYR A 183 15.55 -10.34 14.44
CA TYR A 183 14.93 -10.89 13.24
C TYR A 183 13.40 -11.03 13.39
N LEU A 184 12.91 -11.34 14.59
CA LEU A 184 11.47 -11.36 14.90
C LEU A 184 10.86 -9.95 14.82
N ILE A 185 11.55 -8.94 15.38
CA ILE A 185 11.15 -7.53 15.28
C ILE A 185 11.15 -7.11 13.81
N ASN A 186 12.19 -7.45 13.03
CA ASN A 186 12.24 -7.14 11.61
C ASN A 186 11.09 -7.80 10.83
N LEU A 187 10.80 -9.07 11.12
CA LEU A 187 9.68 -9.79 10.51
C LEU A 187 8.33 -9.15 10.84
N PHE A 188 8.17 -8.65 12.07
CA PHE A 188 6.95 -7.97 12.50
C PHE A 188 6.81 -6.58 11.87
N THR A 189 7.86 -5.74 11.94
CA THR A 189 7.85 -4.38 11.36
C THR A 189 7.70 -4.42 9.85
N HIS A 190 8.38 -5.35 9.16
CA HIS A 190 8.21 -5.58 7.73
C HIS A 190 6.77 -6.00 7.39
N GLY A 191 6.16 -6.92 8.15
CA GLY A 191 4.79 -7.36 7.91
C GLY A 191 3.77 -6.23 8.07
N PHE A 192 3.99 -5.35 9.05
CA PHE A 192 3.17 -4.17 9.26
C PHE A 192 3.32 -3.16 8.12
N ALA A 193 4.55 -2.86 7.69
CA ALA A 193 4.81 -2.02 6.52
C ALA A 193 4.14 -2.56 5.25
N MET A 194 4.18 -3.87 5.05
CA MET A 194 3.59 -4.56 3.90
C MET A 194 2.05 -4.56 3.89
N THR A 195 1.39 -4.29 5.01
CA THR A 195 -0.07 -4.12 5.08
C THR A 195 -0.54 -2.92 4.24
N ASN A 196 0.36 -1.98 3.92
CA ASN A 196 0.08 -0.88 3.01
C ASN A 196 -0.36 -1.35 1.61
N ASN A 197 0.21 -2.45 1.11
CA ASN A 197 -0.11 -3.01 -0.21
C ASN A 197 -1.58 -3.47 -0.31
N VAL A 198 -2.21 -3.77 0.84
CA VAL A 198 -3.63 -4.16 0.94
C VAL A 198 -4.53 -2.94 1.16
N SER A 199 -4.05 -1.94 1.89
CA SER A 199 -4.81 -0.75 2.23
C SER A 199 -5.19 0.07 0.99
N ASN A 200 -4.31 0.14 -0.02
CA ASN A 200 -4.48 0.98 -1.20
C ASN A 200 -5.73 0.63 -2.04
N PRO A 201 -5.96 -0.62 -2.48
CA PRO A 201 -7.20 -1.03 -3.17
C PRO A 201 -8.47 -0.86 -2.33
N LEU A 202 -8.42 -1.22 -1.03
CA LEU A 202 -9.57 -1.12 -0.13
C LEU A 202 -10.02 0.32 0.02
N LEU A 203 -9.05 1.20 0.20
CA LEU A 203 -9.29 2.62 0.27
C LEU A 203 -9.87 3.17 -1.02
N TYR A 204 -9.32 2.78 -2.17
CA TYR A 204 -9.84 3.23 -3.46
C TYR A 204 -11.29 2.80 -3.67
N ALA A 205 -11.60 1.55 -3.32
CA ALA A 205 -12.96 1.04 -3.35
C ALA A 205 -13.91 1.79 -2.41
N TRP A 206 -13.39 2.32 -1.29
CA TRP A 206 -14.17 3.10 -0.34
C TRP A 206 -14.38 4.56 -0.78
N LEU A 207 -13.34 5.22 -1.31
CA LEU A 207 -13.40 6.62 -1.73
C LEU A 207 -14.11 6.82 -3.07
N ASN A 208 -14.02 5.85 -3.99
CA ASN A 208 -14.51 6.01 -5.36
C ASN A 208 -15.83 5.22 -5.58
N PRO A 209 -17.00 5.86 -5.42
CA PRO A 209 -18.28 5.18 -5.61
C PRO A 209 -18.49 4.71 -7.06
N THR A 210 -17.98 5.46 -8.04
CA THR A 210 -17.99 5.09 -9.46
C THR A 210 -17.22 3.80 -9.70
N PHE A 211 -16.04 3.67 -9.09
CA PHE A 211 -15.26 2.43 -9.14
C PHE A 211 -16.04 1.27 -8.54
N ARG A 212 -16.64 1.44 -7.36
CA ARG A 212 -17.43 0.38 -6.70
C ARG A 212 -18.61 -0.07 -7.57
N GLU A 213 -19.30 0.85 -8.21
CA GLU A 213 -20.42 0.51 -9.11
C GLU A 213 -19.93 -0.28 -10.33
N LEU A 214 -18.82 0.13 -10.95
CA LEU A 214 -18.22 -0.55 -12.09
C LEU A 214 -17.61 -1.91 -11.72
N LEU A 215 -17.05 -2.03 -10.51
CA LEU A 215 -16.55 -3.26 -9.92
C LEU A 215 -17.70 -4.27 -9.81
N VAL A 216 -18.79 -3.88 -9.15
CA VAL A 216 -20.02 -4.69 -9.01
C VAL A 216 -20.54 -5.09 -10.39
N LYS A 217 -20.71 -4.15 -11.32
CA LYS A 217 -21.15 -4.44 -12.70
C LYS A 217 -20.25 -5.45 -13.39
N THR A 218 -18.93 -5.37 -13.20
CA THR A 218 -17.97 -6.29 -13.80
C THR A 218 -18.08 -7.70 -13.22
N PHE A 219 -18.21 -7.84 -11.90
CA PHE A 219 -18.39 -9.13 -11.24
C PHE A 219 -19.73 -9.78 -11.58
N PHE A 220 -20.84 -9.03 -11.55
CA PHE A 220 -22.18 -9.55 -11.84
C PHE A 220 -22.35 -9.89 -13.34
N LYS A 221 -21.83 -9.09 -14.28
CA LYS A 221 -21.81 -9.45 -15.71
C LYS A 221 -21.01 -10.72 -15.98
N LYS A 222 -19.85 -10.89 -15.31
CA LYS A 222 -19.04 -12.11 -15.44
C LYS A 222 -19.80 -13.34 -14.93
N ARG A 223 -20.49 -13.22 -13.80
CA ARG A 223 -21.35 -14.29 -13.22
C ARG A 223 -22.51 -14.66 -14.15
N ALA A 224 -23.21 -13.68 -14.71
CA ALA A 224 -24.30 -13.91 -15.66
C ALA A 224 -23.83 -14.57 -16.97
N LYS A 225 -22.64 -14.20 -17.46
CA LYS A 225 -22.05 -14.81 -18.67
C LYS A 225 -21.63 -16.26 -18.43
N LEU A 226 -21.06 -16.58 -17.26
CA LEU A 226 -20.71 -17.94 -16.86
C LEU A 226 -21.95 -18.82 -16.61
N ALA A 227 -23.02 -18.26 -16.05
CA ALA A 227 -24.28 -18.98 -15.85
C ALA A 227 -25.03 -19.30 -17.15
N LYS A 228 -24.77 -18.56 -18.24
CA LYS A 228 -25.36 -18.79 -19.57
C LYS A 228 -24.54 -19.78 -20.44
N GLN A 229 -23.37 -20.20 -19.95
CA GLN A 229 -22.48 -21.18 -20.60
C GLN A 229 -22.50 -22.57 -19.92
N ARG A 230 -23.27 -22.72 -18.84
CA ARG A 230 -23.69 -24.01 -18.28
C ARG A 230 -25.08 -24.33 -18.77
#